data_AF-A0A356F4B9-F1
#
_entry.id   AF-A0A356F4B9-F1
#
_cell.length_a   1.000
_cell.length_b   1.000
_cell.length_c   1.000
_cell.angle_alpha   90.00
_cell.angle_beta   90.00
_cell.angle_gamma   90.00
#
_symmetry.space_group_name_H-M   'P 1'
#
loop_
_entity.id
_entity.type
_entity.pdbx_description
1 polymer ?
#
loop_
_entity_poly.entity_id
_entity_poly.type
_entity_poly.pdbx_seq_one_letter_code
_entity_poly.pdbx_strand_id
1 'polypeptide(L)'
;TSQITQIATGTLTAFANSKTFSGTDNEYPNEFNTANSGDLELFEALGIIDAKMIVNGNLVHGFGGNLYIYGSERFFAINVKNLSREACIALATNDWGVGSDYFKGLEINAGQMPVVAQDCIYSSDSAGIIEDDVLACVDNDTVALPLSPSVAAQGCTCISNTCVMELAYQY
;
A
#
# COMPACT_ATOMS: atom_id res chain seq x y z
N THR A 1 -6.94 8.36 -5.59
CA THR A 1 -6.10 8.80 -4.45
C THR A 1 -6.90 8.86 -3.17
N SER A 2 -7.97 9.66 -3.11
CA SER A 2 -8.88 9.81 -1.94
C SER A 2 -9.27 8.47 -1.27
N GLN A 3 -9.63 7.44 -2.06
CA GLN A 3 -9.95 6.10 -1.55
C GLN A 3 -8.81 5.44 -0.78
N ILE A 4 -7.58 5.49 -1.29
CA ILE A 4 -6.41 4.85 -0.65
C ILE A 4 -6.01 5.62 0.61
N THR A 5 -6.08 6.95 0.58
CA THR A 5 -5.86 7.79 1.76
C THR A 5 -6.89 7.49 2.86
N GLN A 6 -8.16 7.31 2.50
CA GLN A 6 -9.22 6.91 3.43
C GLN A 6 -8.90 5.55 4.06
N ILE A 7 -8.51 4.56 3.26
CA ILE A 7 -8.11 3.24 3.76
C ILE A 7 -6.95 3.40 4.74
N ALA A 8 -5.84 4.03 4.33
CA ALA A 8 -4.67 4.19 5.18
C ALA A 8 -5.03 4.88 6.51
N THR A 9 -5.82 5.95 6.47
CA THR A 9 -6.27 6.68 7.66
C THR A 9 -7.19 5.84 8.54
N GLY A 10 -8.14 5.12 7.95
CA GLY A 10 -9.08 4.24 8.67
C GLY A 10 -8.35 3.08 9.34
N THR A 11 -7.40 2.47 8.64
CA THR A 11 -6.51 1.43 9.15
C THR A 11 -5.67 1.95 10.32
N LEU A 12 -4.97 3.09 10.16
CA LEU A 12 -4.24 3.75 11.25
C LEU A 12 -5.13 4.08 12.45
N THR A 13 -6.35 4.56 12.21
CA THR A 13 -7.30 4.93 13.28
C THR A 13 -7.82 3.71 14.02
N ALA A 14 -8.15 2.63 13.30
CA ALA A 14 -8.57 1.38 13.91
C ALA A 14 -7.46 0.82 14.82
N PHE A 15 -6.21 0.90 14.39
CA PHE A 15 -5.06 0.39 15.16
C PHE A 15 -4.59 1.32 16.29
N ALA A 16 -4.69 2.64 16.12
CA ALA A 16 -4.42 3.58 17.22
C ALA A 16 -5.38 3.37 18.41
N ASN A 17 -6.61 2.93 18.13
CA ASN A 17 -7.64 2.72 19.16
C ASN A 17 -7.60 1.32 19.81
N SER A 18 -6.91 0.34 19.22
CA SER A 18 -6.86 -1.04 19.77
C SER A 18 -5.83 -1.24 20.88
N LYS A 19 -4.90 -0.30 21.13
CA LYS A 19 -3.85 -0.28 22.18
C LYS A 19 -2.90 -1.50 22.29
N THR A 20 -3.10 -2.56 21.52
CA THR A 20 -2.24 -3.74 21.47
C THR A 20 -2.34 -4.44 20.11
N PHE A 21 -1.19 -4.85 19.57
CA PHE A 21 -0.99 -6.19 18.98
C PHE A 21 0.01 -7.03 19.79
N SER A 22 0.50 -6.52 20.93
CA SER A 22 1.21 -7.40 21.88
C SER A 22 0.17 -8.22 22.61
N GLY A 23 0.11 -9.52 22.30
CA GLY A 23 -0.69 -10.48 23.04
C GLY A 23 -0.39 -10.40 24.54
N THR A 24 -1.25 -9.68 25.26
CA THR A 24 -1.78 -10.18 26.52
C THR A 24 -3.26 -10.52 26.38
N ASP A 25 -3.97 -9.92 25.41
CA ASP A 25 -5.38 -10.17 25.12
C ASP A 25 -5.56 -10.63 23.66
N ASN A 26 -5.87 -11.92 23.48
CA ASN A 26 -5.93 -12.69 22.23
C ASN A 26 -7.08 -12.30 21.27
N GLU A 27 -7.46 -11.03 21.17
CA GLU A 27 -8.73 -10.65 20.53
C GLU A 27 -8.60 -10.16 19.07
N TYR A 28 -7.40 -9.78 18.62
CA TYR A 28 -7.13 -9.40 17.23
C TYR A 28 -5.95 -10.16 16.65
N PRO A 29 -6.01 -10.63 15.39
CA PRO A 29 -4.88 -11.34 14.82
C PRO A 29 -3.75 -10.33 14.60
N ASN A 30 -2.54 -10.66 15.07
CA ASN A 30 -1.31 -9.90 14.85
C ASN A 30 -0.97 -9.72 13.37
N GLU A 31 -1.73 -10.37 12.49
CA GLU A 31 -1.64 -10.33 11.05
C GLU A 31 -3.04 -10.26 10.47
N PHE A 32 -3.24 -9.46 9.42
CA PHE A 32 -4.50 -9.44 8.67
C PHE A 32 -4.19 -9.42 7.18
N ASN A 33 -5.12 -9.93 6.37
CA ASN A 33 -4.99 -9.91 4.92
C ASN A 33 -6.38 -9.89 4.27
N THR A 34 -6.72 -8.82 3.55
CA THR A 34 -8.03 -8.69 2.89
C THR A 34 -8.26 -9.65 1.72
N ALA A 35 -7.32 -10.54 1.42
CA ALA A 35 -7.57 -11.74 0.62
C ALA A 35 -8.42 -12.78 1.38
N ASN A 36 -8.46 -12.72 2.71
CA ASN A 36 -9.33 -13.51 3.57
C ASN A 36 -10.68 -12.80 3.72
N SER A 37 -11.78 -13.55 3.56
CA SER A 37 -13.13 -12.96 3.64
C SER A 37 -13.44 -12.38 5.03
N GLY A 38 -12.94 -12.99 6.11
CA GLY A 38 -13.15 -12.49 7.48
C GLY A 38 -12.51 -11.13 7.73
N ASP A 39 -11.29 -10.91 7.24
CA ASP A 39 -10.61 -9.61 7.35
C ASP A 39 -11.30 -8.55 6.49
N LEU A 40 -11.81 -8.94 5.32
CA LEU A 40 -12.57 -8.05 4.45
C LEU A 40 -13.89 -7.59 5.10
N GLU A 41 -14.66 -8.52 5.68
CA GLU A 41 -15.90 -8.21 6.42
C GLU A 41 -15.62 -7.30 7.63
N LEU A 42 -14.52 -7.52 8.34
CA LEU A 42 -14.09 -6.68 9.45
C LEU A 42 -13.77 -5.25 9.00
N PHE A 43 -12.99 -5.10 7.91
CA PHE A 43 -12.64 -3.77 7.37
C PHE A 43 -13.87 -2.99 6.92
N GLU A 44 -14.88 -3.67 6.37
CA GLU A 44 -16.18 -3.08 6.04
C GLU A 44 -16.92 -2.66 7.30
N ALA A 45 -17.01 -3.53 8.32
CA ALA A 45 -17.69 -3.25 9.58
C ALA A 45 -17.06 -2.07 10.36
N LEU A 46 -15.74 -1.89 10.25
CA LEU A 46 -15.00 -0.75 10.81
C LEU A 46 -15.13 0.54 9.99
N GLY A 47 -15.78 0.49 8.81
CA GLY A 47 -15.92 1.64 7.91
C GLY A 47 -14.62 2.07 7.22
N ILE A 48 -13.60 1.21 7.23
CA ILE A 48 -12.31 1.46 6.55
C ILE A 48 -12.50 1.35 5.03
N ILE A 49 -13.31 0.38 4.61
CA ILE A 49 -13.73 0.19 3.22
C ILE A 49 -15.26 0.30 3.10
N ASP A 50 -15.73 0.56 1.89
CA ASP A 50 -17.16 0.59 1.55
C ASP A 50 -17.55 -0.71 0.83
N ALA A 51 -18.73 -1.25 1.12
CA ALA A 51 -19.27 -2.45 0.48
C ALA A 51 -19.19 -2.41 -1.06
N LYS A 52 -19.36 -1.23 -1.67
CA LYS A 52 -19.26 -1.04 -3.14
C LYS A 52 -17.86 -1.29 -3.70
N MET A 53 -16.85 -1.32 -2.84
CA MET A 53 -15.48 -1.68 -3.19
C MET A 53 -15.28 -3.19 -3.22
N ILE A 54 -16.27 -3.99 -2.83
CA ILE A 54 -16.19 -5.45 -2.86
C ILE A 54 -16.92 -5.95 -4.11
N VAL A 55 -16.16 -6.49 -5.06
CA VAL A 55 -16.70 -7.05 -6.31
C VAL A 55 -16.27 -8.50 -6.42
N ASN A 56 -17.25 -9.41 -6.47
CA ASN A 56 -17.02 -10.86 -6.52
C ASN A 56 -16.07 -11.36 -5.41
N GLY A 57 -16.22 -10.81 -4.19
CA GLY A 57 -15.38 -11.16 -3.04
C GLY A 57 -13.96 -10.57 -3.06
N ASN A 58 -13.65 -9.68 -4.01
CA ASN A 58 -12.36 -8.99 -4.07
C ASN A 58 -12.55 -7.51 -3.76
N LEU A 59 -11.62 -6.95 -3.00
CA LEU A 59 -11.52 -5.52 -2.80
C LEU A 59 -10.94 -4.87 -4.07
N VAL A 60 -11.64 -3.88 -4.62
CA VAL A 60 -11.29 -3.21 -5.87
C VAL A 60 -11.09 -1.70 -5.66
N HIS A 61 -10.11 -1.15 -6.36
CA HIS A 61 -9.85 0.29 -6.35
C HIS A 61 -10.52 1.02 -7.51
N GLY A 62 -10.62 2.35 -7.42
CA GLY A 62 -11.33 3.19 -8.41
C GLY A 62 -10.85 3.10 -9.87
N PHE A 63 -9.66 2.55 -10.14
CA PHE A 63 -9.18 2.25 -11.50
C PHE A 63 -9.61 0.88 -12.04
N GLY A 64 -10.44 0.12 -11.32
CA GLY A 64 -10.98 -1.17 -11.76
C GLY A 64 -10.08 -2.39 -11.56
N GLY A 65 -8.99 -2.24 -10.81
CA GLY A 65 -8.07 -3.32 -10.42
C GLY A 65 -8.25 -3.74 -8.96
N ASN A 66 -7.44 -4.69 -8.51
CA ASN A 66 -7.56 -5.26 -7.17
C ASN A 66 -6.74 -4.45 -6.16
N LEU A 67 -7.26 -4.36 -4.94
CA LEU A 67 -6.57 -3.75 -3.81
C LEU A 67 -6.46 -4.80 -2.70
N TYR A 68 -5.27 -4.99 -2.16
CA TYR A 68 -5.04 -5.85 -1.01
C TYR A 68 -4.46 -5.02 0.13
N ILE A 69 -4.96 -5.24 1.33
CA ILE A 69 -4.43 -4.65 2.54
C ILE A 69 -3.96 -5.81 3.39
N TYR A 70 -2.70 -5.78 3.77
CA TYR A 70 -2.15 -6.75 4.70
C TYR A 70 -1.31 -6.03 5.73
N GLY A 71 -1.22 -6.60 6.91
CA GLY A 71 -0.41 -6.02 7.96
C GLY A 71 0.06 -7.07 8.95
N SER A 72 1.03 -6.63 9.74
CA SER A 72 1.62 -7.37 10.86
C SER A 72 1.69 -6.43 12.07
N GLU A 73 2.32 -6.85 13.17
CA GLU A 73 2.31 -6.19 14.48
C GLU A 73 2.72 -4.71 14.49
N ARG A 74 3.48 -4.24 13.48
CA ARG A 74 4.07 -2.89 13.46
C ARG A 74 3.87 -2.15 12.14
N PHE A 75 3.22 -2.77 11.17
CA PHE A 75 3.07 -2.17 9.86
C PHE A 75 1.88 -2.73 9.11
N PHE A 76 1.47 -1.99 8.10
CA PHE A 76 0.61 -2.52 7.06
C PHE A 76 1.05 -1.98 5.71
N ALA A 77 0.65 -2.69 4.67
CA ALA A 77 0.87 -2.30 3.30
C ALA A 77 -0.44 -2.33 2.52
N ILE A 78 -0.57 -1.40 1.59
CA ILE A 78 -1.66 -1.36 0.62
C ILE A 78 -1.08 -1.69 -0.74
N ASN A 79 -1.45 -2.85 -1.26
CA ASN A 79 -1.04 -3.35 -2.56
C ASN A 79 -2.13 -3.06 -3.60
N VAL A 80 -1.79 -2.31 -4.64
CA VAL A 80 -2.67 -1.83 -5.69
C VAL A 80 -2.27 -2.52 -6.99
N LYS A 81 -3.07 -3.48 -7.45
CA LYS A 81 -2.76 -4.35 -8.59
C LYS A 81 -3.62 -4.06 -9.80
N ASN A 82 -3.13 -4.47 -10.96
CA ASN A 82 -3.81 -4.34 -12.24
C ASN A 82 -4.01 -2.88 -12.66
N LEU A 83 -3.02 -2.05 -12.37
CA LEU A 83 -3.00 -0.66 -12.81
C LEU A 83 -2.61 -0.58 -14.28
N SER A 84 -3.27 0.30 -15.03
CA SER A 84 -2.70 0.76 -16.30
C SER A 84 -1.42 1.56 -16.03
N ARG A 85 -0.59 1.72 -17.06
CA ARG A 85 0.62 2.54 -16.98
C ARG A 85 0.33 3.96 -16.47
N GLU A 86 -0.72 4.58 -16.99
CA GLU A 86 -1.12 5.94 -16.63
C GLU A 86 -1.62 6.00 -15.18
N ALA A 87 -2.41 5.00 -14.74
CA ALA A 87 -2.88 4.92 -13.38
C ALA A 87 -1.73 4.69 -12.38
N CYS A 88 -0.74 3.87 -12.74
CA CYS A 88 0.48 3.65 -11.98
C CYS A 88 1.26 4.96 -11.80
N ILE A 89 1.55 5.68 -12.89
CA ILE A 89 2.29 6.96 -12.82
C ILE A 89 1.49 7.99 -12.01
N ALA A 90 0.19 8.11 -12.26
CA ALA A 90 -0.66 9.05 -11.54
C ALA A 90 -0.72 8.75 -10.04
N LEU A 91 -0.66 7.48 -9.63
CA LEU A 91 -0.64 7.09 -8.22
C LEU A 91 0.73 7.31 -7.57
N ALA A 92 1.80 6.86 -8.23
CA ALA A 92 3.16 6.88 -7.70
C ALA A 92 3.73 8.30 -7.55
N THR A 93 3.22 9.24 -8.34
CA THR A 93 3.59 10.67 -8.26
C THR A 93 2.77 11.45 -7.23
N ASN A 94 1.80 10.83 -6.55
CA ASN A 94 1.13 11.51 -5.44
C ASN A 94 2.04 11.57 -4.23
N ASP A 95 1.84 12.64 -3.46
CA ASP A 95 2.42 12.77 -2.15
C ASP A 95 1.58 12.01 -1.12
N TRP A 96 1.97 10.76 -0.87
CA TRP A 96 1.36 9.88 0.15
C TRP A 96 1.83 10.22 1.57
N GLY A 97 2.89 11.03 1.72
CA GLY A 97 3.50 11.39 2.99
C GLY A 97 3.02 12.70 3.59
N VAL A 98 2.21 13.51 2.86
CA VAL A 98 1.71 14.79 3.37
C VAL A 98 1.04 14.63 4.74
N GLY A 99 1.69 15.14 5.77
CA GLY A 99 1.17 15.18 7.14
C GLY A 99 1.11 13.82 7.85
N SER A 100 1.86 12.81 7.38
CA SER A 100 1.88 11.48 7.99
C SER A 100 3.31 11.01 8.30
N ASP A 101 3.62 10.87 9.59
CA ASP A 101 4.85 10.21 10.06
C ASP A 101 4.80 8.67 9.90
N TYR A 102 3.62 8.15 9.54
CA TYR A 102 3.36 6.72 9.41
C TYR A 102 3.75 6.17 8.04
N PHE A 103 3.72 6.99 6.99
CA PHE A 103 4.14 6.55 5.66
C PHE A 103 5.65 6.29 5.63
N LYS A 104 6.08 5.15 5.08
CA LYS A 104 7.50 4.74 5.05
C LYS A 104 8.06 4.56 3.66
N GLY A 105 7.23 4.29 2.68
CA GLY A 105 7.71 4.19 1.32
C GLY A 105 6.67 3.68 0.34
N LEU A 106 7.05 3.72 -0.93
CA LEU A 106 6.29 3.11 -2.00
C LEU A 106 7.21 2.32 -2.91
N GLU A 107 6.65 1.27 -3.49
CA GLU A 107 7.30 0.48 -4.54
C GLU A 107 6.37 0.37 -5.74
N ILE A 108 6.94 0.41 -6.94
CA ILE A 108 6.22 0.15 -8.19
C ILE A 108 6.98 -0.87 -9.03
N ASN A 109 6.23 -1.82 -9.59
CA ASN A 109 6.78 -2.84 -10.47
C ASN A 109 5.81 -3.12 -11.64
N ALA A 110 6.33 -3.57 -12.79
CA ALA A 110 5.54 -3.96 -13.96
C ALA A 110 4.87 -5.35 -13.89
N GLY A 111 4.76 -5.95 -12.70
CA GLY A 111 4.11 -7.23 -12.42
C GLY A 111 5.03 -8.45 -12.48
N GLN A 112 6.34 -8.25 -12.47
CA GLN A 112 7.38 -9.29 -12.58
C GLN A 112 7.90 -9.76 -11.21
N MET A 113 7.83 -8.91 -10.17
CA MET A 113 8.34 -9.21 -8.83
C MET A 113 7.28 -8.93 -7.75
N PRO A 114 7.35 -9.59 -6.58
CA PRO A 114 6.58 -9.16 -5.42
C PRO A 114 7.07 -7.76 -5.03
N VAL A 115 6.14 -6.82 -4.93
CA VAL A 115 6.45 -5.51 -4.34
C VAL A 115 6.63 -5.70 -2.83
N VAL A 116 7.67 -5.06 -2.28
CA VAL A 116 8.14 -5.18 -0.90
C VAL A 116 8.42 -3.80 -0.28
N ALA A 117 7.48 -2.85 -0.42
CA ALA A 117 7.66 -1.50 0.10
C ALA A 117 7.89 -1.49 1.63
N GLN A 118 7.52 -2.55 2.35
CA GLN A 118 7.86 -2.77 3.75
C GLN A 118 9.37 -2.79 4.03
N ASP A 119 10.24 -3.00 3.04
CA ASP A 119 11.68 -2.95 3.23
C ASP A 119 12.13 -1.58 3.73
N CYS A 120 11.43 -0.51 3.36
CA CYS A 120 11.64 0.84 3.88
C CYS A 120 11.43 0.96 5.40
N ILE A 121 10.73 0.01 6.03
CA ILE A 121 10.51 -0.04 7.48
C ILE A 121 11.75 -0.59 8.18
N TYR A 122 12.46 -1.54 7.55
CA TYR A 122 13.62 -2.20 8.13
C TYR A 122 14.92 -1.52 7.76
N SER A 123 15.01 -0.95 6.56
CA SER A 123 16.19 -0.27 6.03
C SER A 123 15.83 0.70 4.91
N SER A 124 16.10 1.99 5.10
CA SER A 124 15.94 2.98 4.03
C SER A 124 16.99 2.82 2.93
N ASP A 125 18.11 2.14 3.18
CA ASP A 125 19.17 1.88 2.18
C ASP A 125 18.71 0.97 1.04
N SER A 126 17.54 0.35 1.14
CA SER A 126 16.95 -0.47 0.09
C SER A 126 16.41 0.34 -1.10
N ALA A 127 16.21 1.66 -0.94
CA ALA A 127 15.67 2.49 -2.01
C ALA A 127 16.57 2.50 -3.25
N GLY A 128 15.96 2.39 -4.42
CA GLY A 128 16.68 2.27 -5.68
C GLY A 128 15.77 2.04 -6.87
N ILE A 129 16.40 2.02 -8.05
CA ILE A 129 15.76 1.66 -9.31
C ILE A 129 16.53 0.46 -9.86
N ILE A 130 15.86 -0.68 -9.99
CA ILE A 130 16.43 -1.91 -10.53
C ILE A 130 15.51 -2.39 -11.65
N GLU A 131 15.99 -2.29 -12.89
CA GLU A 131 15.21 -2.65 -14.09
C GLU A 131 13.85 -1.91 -14.17
N ASP A 132 12.75 -2.63 -13.99
CA ASP A 132 11.38 -2.16 -14.00
C ASP A 132 10.78 -2.00 -12.59
N ASP A 133 11.64 -1.97 -11.58
CA ASP A 133 11.30 -1.81 -10.18
C ASP A 133 11.84 -0.50 -9.61
N VAL A 134 10.99 0.22 -8.89
CA VAL A 134 11.36 1.46 -8.20
C VAL A 134 10.86 1.40 -6.77
N LEU A 135 11.81 1.30 -5.84
CA LEU A 135 11.57 1.41 -4.40
C LEU A 135 12.02 2.78 -3.91
N ALA A 136 11.13 3.50 -3.25
CA ALA A 136 11.40 4.80 -2.68
C ALA A 136 10.98 4.82 -1.21
N CYS A 137 11.93 5.14 -0.34
CA CYS A 137 11.73 5.18 1.10
C CYS A 137 11.74 6.62 1.62
N VAL A 138 10.97 6.88 2.66
CA VAL A 138 11.09 8.11 3.45
C VAL A 138 12.50 8.13 4.05
N ASP A 139 13.14 9.30 4.08
CA ASP A 139 14.52 9.52 4.53
C ASP A 139 15.64 8.91 3.65
N ASN A 140 15.36 8.64 2.37
CA ASN A 140 16.39 8.27 1.38
C ASN A 140 16.45 9.27 0.20
N ASP A 141 17.66 9.77 -0.10
CA ASP A 141 17.89 10.76 -1.17
C ASP A 141 18.16 10.14 -2.56
N THR A 142 18.31 8.81 -2.65
CA THR A 142 18.53 8.06 -3.91
C THR A 142 17.30 8.12 -4.80
N VAL A 143 16.12 7.91 -4.22
CA VAL A 143 14.83 8.00 -4.90
C VAL A 143 13.88 8.84 -4.06
N ALA A 144 13.76 10.11 -4.41
CA ALA A 144 12.96 11.06 -3.66
C ALA A 144 11.46 10.77 -3.73
N LEU A 145 10.78 10.97 -2.60
CA LEU A 145 9.32 10.95 -2.47
C LEU A 145 8.77 12.39 -2.34
N PRO A 146 7.61 12.71 -2.97
CA PRO A 146 6.91 11.90 -3.97
C PRO A 146 7.74 11.69 -5.25
N LEU A 147 7.48 10.60 -5.97
CA LEU A 147 8.22 10.32 -7.20
C LEU A 147 7.99 11.42 -8.24
N SER A 148 9.05 11.80 -8.95
CA SER A 148 8.89 12.58 -10.19
C SER A 148 8.20 11.72 -11.27
N PRO A 149 7.46 12.33 -12.21
CA PRO A 149 6.85 11.58 -13.33
C PRO A 149 7.86 10.76 -14.13
N SER A 150 9.09 11.24 -14.30
CA SER A 150 10.16 10.53 -15.00
C SER A 150 10.67 9.30 -14.25
N VAL A 151 10.68 9.32 -12.92
CA VAL A 151 11.05 8.17 -12.10
C VAL A 151 9.91 7.17 -12.05
N ALA A 152 8.68 7.64 -11.82
CA ALA A 152 7.49 6.78 -11.85
C ALA A 152 7.33 6.06 -13.20
N ALA A 153 7.62 6.73 -14.32
CA ALA A 153 7.55 6.12 -15.65
C ALA A 153 8.58 4.99 -15.88
N GLN A 154 9.65 4.90 -15.08
CA GLN A 154 10.65 3.82 -15.14
C GLN A 154 10.14 2.53 -14.49
N GLY A 155 9.44 2.63 -13.35
CA GLY A 155 8.82 1.45 -12.72
C GLY A 155 7.46 1.08 -13.32
N CYS A 156 6.73 2.06 -13.87
CA CYS A 156 5.45 1.84 -14.54
C CYS A 156 5.65 1.47 -16.03
N THR A 157 6.35 0.37 -16.32
CA THR A 157 6.63 -0.10 -17.70
C THR A 157 5.70 -1.21 -18.18
N CYS A 158 4.66 -1.55 -17.41
CA CYS A 158 3.67 -2.54 -17.80
C CYS A 158 3.06 -2.27 -19.19
N ILE A 159 2.95 -3.33 -20.00
CA ILE A 159 2.40 -3.27 -21.38
C ILE A 159 0.86 -3.28 -21.36
N SER A 160 0.26 -3.86 -20.33
CA SER A 160 -1.18 -3.91 -20.10
C SER A 160 -1.49 -3.47 -18.67
N ASN A 161 -2.69 -3.77 -18.17
CA ASN A 161 -3.08 -3.46 -16.80
C ASN A 161 -2.43 -4.46 -15.82
N THR A 162 -1.10 -4.47 -15.75
CA THR A 162 -0.32 -5.38 -14.89
C THR A 162 0.60 -4.65 -13.93
N CYS A 163 0.65 -3.31 -13.97
CA CYS A 163 1.44 -2.57 -12.99
C CYS A 163 0.89 -2.83 -11.59
N VAL A 164 1.82 -2.95 -10.65
CA VAL A 164 1.56 -3.11 -9.23
C VAL A 164 2.26 -1.98 -8.50
N MET A 165 1.59 -1.43 -7.49
CA MET A 165 2.16 -0.47 -6.57
C MET A 165 1.90 -0.94 -5.15
N GLU A 166 2.84 -0.73 -4.25
CA GLU A 166 2.64 -0.90 -2.83
C GLU A 166 2.96 0.36 -2.06
N LEU A 167 2.20 0.61 -1.00
CA LEU A 167 2.42 1.70 -0.06
C LEU A 167 2.60 1.10 1.32
N ALA A 168 3.72 1.38 1.97
CA ALA A 168 4.03 0.88 3.30
C ALA A 168 3.81 1.96 4.37
N TYR A 169 3.16 1.55 5.47
CA TYR A 169 2.90 2.38 6.63
C TYR A 169 3.31 1.64 7.90
N GLN A 170 4.01 2.33 8.80
CA GLN A 170 4.38 1.84 10.13
C GLN A 170 3.64 2.65 11.18
N TYR A 171 3.17 2.02 12.26
CA TYR A 171 2.43 2.65 13.35
C TYR A 171 3.03 2.39 14.73
#